data_AF-A0A0Q6S472-F1
#
_entry.id   AF-A0A0Q6S472-F1
#
_cell.length_a   1.000
_cell.length_b   1.000
_cell.length_c   1.000
_cell.angle_alpha   90.00
_cell.angle_beta   90.00
_cell.angle_gamma   90.00
#
_symmetry.space_group_name_H-M   'P 1'
#
loop_
_entity.id
_entity.type
_entity.pdbx_description
1 polymer ?
#
loop_
_entity_poly.entity_id
_entity_poly.type
_entity_poly.pdbx_seq_one_letter_code
_entity_poly.pdbx_strand_id
1 'polypeptide(L)'
;MALQGTLQNIAGGIMLLVLRPFRLGDFVETSALKGKVIEVGLFATKLRNTDSLYLLAPNSTLRNTSIVNHSCEPERGQENRCGCWQRRGYQFGIANTAGNYFLRPRVQKNPPPRVVIDDVAGEKVTIKAEYWAETAQ
;
A
#
# COMPACT_ATOMS: atom_id res chain seq x y z
N MET A 1 26.27 -21.94 -19.18
CA MET A 1 25.45 -21.32 -18.11
C MET A 1 24.93 -19.91 -18.45
N ALA A 2 24.85 -19.50 -19.73
CA ALA A 2 24.35 -18.15 -20.11
C ALA A 2 22.85 -18.11 -20.45
N LEU A 3 22.28 -19.20 -20.99
CA LEU A 3 20.86 -19.27 -21.38
C LEU A 3 19.90 -19.61 -20.22
N GLN A 4 20.45 -20.06 -19.08
CA GLN A 4 19.63 -20.47 -17.93
C GLN A 4 18.89 -19.26 -17.33
N GLY A 5 19.55 -18.10 -17.23
CA GLY A 5 18.95 -16.87 -16.70
C GLY A 5 17.90 -16.24 -17.63
N THR A 6 18.10 -16.29 -18.95
CA THR A 6 17.12 -15.79 -19.91
C THR A 6 15.87 -16.67 -19.96
N LEU A 7 16.03 -17.99 -19.91
CA LEU A 7 14.90 -18.93 -19.88
C LEU A 7 14.06 -18.79 -18.60
N GLN A 8 14.70 -18.56 -17.45
CA GLN A 8 13.99 -18.27 -16.19
C GLN A 8 13.17 -17.00 -16.25
N ASN A 9 13.68 -15.94 -16.90
CA ASN A 9 12.93 -14.70 -17.08
C ASN A 9 11.73 -14.87 -18.02
N ILE A 10 11.86 -15.63 -19.10
CA ILE A 10 10.74 -15.97 -20.00
C ILE A 10 9.67 -16.76 -19.24
N ALA A 11 10.05 -17.82 -18.53
CA ALA A 11 9.12 -18.62 -17.74
C ALA A 11 8.46 -17.81 -16.61
N GLY A 12 9.20 -16.84 -16.04
CA GLY A 12 8.67 -15.84 -15.11
C GLY A 12 7.60 -14.96 -15.77
N GLY A 13 7.91 -14.40 -16.95
CA GLY A 13 7.00 -13.55 -17.71
C GLY A 13 5.71 -14.28 -18.11
N ILE A 14 5.81 -15.50 -18.62
CA ILE A 14 4.64 -16.31 -18.97
C ILE A 14 3.77 -16.56 -17.74
N MET A 15 4.36 -16.91 -16.59
CA MET A 15 3.57 -17.09 -15.37
C MET A 15 2.89 -15.82 -14.89
N LEU A 16 3.55 -14.66 -14.99
CA LEU A 16 2.91 -13.37 -14.67
C LEU A 16 1.73 -13.09 -15.60
N LEU A 17 1.83 -13.45 -16.87
CA LEU A 17 0.74 -13.27 -17.85
C LEU A 17 -0.43 -14.25 -17.67
N VAL A 18 -0.16 -15.47 -17.19
CA VAL A 18 -1.17 -16.52 -16.94
C VAL A 18 -1.87 -16.29 -15.60
N LEU A 19 -1.11 -16.14 -14.52
CA LEU A 19 -1.66 -15.98 -13.16
C LEU A 19 -2.13 -14.56 -12.88
N ARG A 20 -1.59 -13.56 -13.59
CA ARG A 20 -1.93 -12.13 -13.47
C ARG A 20 -2.07 -11.66 -12.01
N PRO A 21 -1.02 -11.79 -11.17
CA PRO A 21 -1.07 -11.30 -9.80
C PRO A 21 -1.22 -9.76 -9.72
N PHE A 22 -0.90 -9.07 -10.80
CA PHE A 22 -1.11 -7.63 -10.98
C PHE A 22 -1.37 -7.31 -12.44
N ARG A 23 -1.98 -6.15 -12.70
CA ARG A 23 -2.37 -5.65 -14.02
C ARG A 23 -1.59 -4.39 -14.38
N LEU A 24 -1.67 -4.02 -15.66
CA LEU A 24 -1.18 -2.72 -16.11
C LEU A 24 -1.93 -1.62 -15.35
N GLY A 25 -1.19 -0.67 -14.80
CA GLY A 25 -1.74 0.40 -13.95
C GLY A 25 -1.81 0.07 -12.47
N ASP A 26 -1.58 -1.16 -12.03
CA ASP A 26 -1.57 -1.48 -10.60
C ASP A 26 -0.34 -0.86 -9.92
N PHE A 27 -0.52 -0.36 -8.70
CA PHE A 27 0.57 0.07 -7.85
C PHE A 27 1.02 -1.09 -6.97
N VAL A 28 2.21 -1.61 -7.26
CA VAL A 28 2.76 -2.80 -6.60
C VAL A 28 4.02 -2.47 -5.79
N GLU A 29 4.23 -3.25 -4.75
CA GLU A 29 5.38 -3.15 -3.86
C GLU A 29 5.95 -4.55 -3.59
N THR A 30 7.27 -4.67 -3.67
CA THR A 30 8.03 -5.83 -3.24
C THR A 30 9.09 -5.38 -2.25
N SER A 31 9.90 -6.32 -1.75
CA SER A 31 11.01 -6.01 -0.84
C SER A 31 12.06 -5.05 -1.42
N ALA A 32 12.18 -4.97 -2.75
CA ALA A 32 13.25 -4.20 -3.41
C ALA A 32 12.73 -3.04 -4.28
N LEU A 33 11.46 -3.03 -4.66
CA LEU A 33 10.90 -2.03 -5.57
C LEU A 33 9.46 -1.69 -5.23
N LYS A 34 9.07 -0.48 -5.59
CA LYS A 34 7.71 0.03 -5.43
C LYS A 34 7.38 0.92 -6.62
N GLY A 35 6.19 0.76 -7.19
CA GLY A 35 5.79 1.57 -8.33
C GLY A 35 4.56 1.08 -9.06
N LYS A 36 4.06 1.94 -9.96
CA LYS A 36 2.95 1.65 -10.88
C LYS A 36 3.45 0.82 -12.05
N VAL A 37 2.79 -0.30 -12.35
CA VAL A 37 3.12 -1.17 -13.48
C VAL A 37 2.75 -0.46 -14.78
N ILE A 38 3.74 -0.24 -15.64
CA ILE A 38 3.56 0.43 -16.94
C ILE A 38 3.42 -0.59 -18.06
N GLU A 39 4.22 -1.66 -18.02
CA GLU A 39 4.25 -2.68 -19.07
C GLU A 39 4.81 -3.99 -18.50
N VAL A 40 4.24 -5.13 -18.89
CA VAL A 40 4.78 -6.46 -18.59
C VAL A 40 5.33 -7.03 -19.89
N GLY A 41 6.65 -6.99 -20.06
CA GLY A 41 7.34 -7.57 -21.20
C GLY A 41 7.69 -9.05 -20.97
N LEU A 42 8.26 -9.68 -22.00
CA LEU A 42 8.63 -11.11 -21.95
C LEU A 42 9.72 -11.42 -20.91
N PHE A 43 10.70 -10.53 -20.77
CA PHE A 43 11.87 -10.73 -19.90
C PHE A 43 11.84 -9.89 -18.63
N ALA A 44 11.23 -8.70 -18.70
CA ALA A 44 11.20 -7.74 -17.62
C ALA A 44 9.90 -6.94 -17.64
N THR A 45 9.54 -6.44 -16.46
CA THR A 45 8.39 -5.56 -16.22
C THR A 45 8.89 -4.14 -15.99
N LYS A 46 8.23 -3.18 -16.64
CA LYS A 46 8.51 -1.75 -16.49
C LYS A 46 7.58 -1.17 -15.44
N LEU A 47 8.16 -0.46 -14.47
CA LEU A 47 7.41 0.24 -13.42
C LEU A 47 7.82 1.72 -13.37
N ARG A 48 6.94 2.55 -12.85
CA ARG A 48 7.21 3.95 -12.52
C ARG A 48 7.04 4.18 -11.02
N ASN A 49 8.08 4.63 -10.34
CA ASN A 49 8.00 4.93 -8.90
C ASN A 49 7.20 6.21 -8.64
N THR A 50 6.86 6.49 -7.38
CA THR A 50 6.24 7.74 -6.92
C THR A 50 7.05 8.98 -7.29
N ASP A 51 8.38 8.84 -7.34
CA ASP A 51 9.29 9.92 -7.76
C ASP A 51 9.33 10.11 -9.28
N SER A 52 8.40 9.49 -10.01
CA SER A 52 8.35 9.46 -11.47
C SER A 52 9.57 8.84 -12.16
N LEU A 53 10.41 8.11 -11.42
CA LEU A 53 11.55 7.40 -11.97
C LEU A 53 11.14 6.09 -12.65
N TYR A 54 11.85 5.75 -13.73
CA TYR A 54 11.68 4.51 -14.46
C TYR A 54 12.43 3.36 -13.78
N LEU A 55 11.73 2.23 -13.58
CA LEU A 55 12.27 1.02 -12.99
C LEU A 55 12.06 -0.15 -13.95
N LEU A 56 13.12 -0.93 -14.18
CA LEU A 56 13.05 -2.16 -14.96
C LEU A 56 13.35 -3.36 -14.05
N ALA A 57 12.37 -4.24 -13.87
CA ALA A 57 12.46 -5.40 -13.00
C ALA A 57 12.46 -6.71 -13.80
N PRO A 58 13.46 -7.60 -13.66
CA PRO A 58 13.42 -8.92 -14.27
C PRO A 58 12.20 -9.72 -13.80
N ASN A 59 11.54 -10.42 -14.71
CA ASN A 59 10.31 -11.16 -14.37
C ASN A 59 10.56 -12.30 -13.37
N SER A 60 11.76 -12.89 -13.39
CA SER A 60 12.16 -13.90 -12.39
C SER A 60 12.16 -13.33 -10.97
N THR A 61 12.60 -12.09 -10.77
CA THR A 61 12.61 -11.42 -9.46
C THR A 61 11.19 -11.19 -8.95
N LEU A 62 10.29 -10.72 -9.81
CA LEU A 62 8.89 -10.47 -9.44
C LEU A 62 8.15 -11.77 -9.12
N ARG A 63 8.39 -12.84 -9.87
CA ARG A 63 7.78 -14.15 -9.60
C ARG A 63 8.24 -14.79 -8.29
N ASN A 64 9.50 -14.57 -7.90
CA ASN A 64 10.10 -15.24 -6.74
C ASN A 64 9.96 -14.46 -5.43
N THR A 65 9.37 -13.26 -5.46
CA THR A 65 9.18 -12.42 -4.28
C THR A 65 7.70 -12.23 -3.97
N SER A 66 7.39 -11.96 -2.70
CA SER A 66 6.04 -11.56 -2.31
C SER A 66 5.74 -10.18 -2.90
N ILE A 67 4.56 -10.05 -3.51
CA ILE A 67 4.08 -8.81 -4.13
C ILE A 67 2.87 -8.31 -3.33
N VAL A 68 2.96 -7.09 -2.83
CA VAL A 68 1.85 -6.35 -2.25
C VAL A 68 1.23 -5.51 -3.36
N ASN A 69 0.01 -5.84 -3.77
CA ASN A 69 -0.74 -5.06 -4.75
C ASN A 69 -1.68 -4.10 -4.02
N HIS A 70 -1.38 -2.79 -4.11
CA HIS A 70 -2.16 -1.74 -3.47
C HIS A 70 -3.41 -1.33 -4.27
N SER A 71 -3.56 -1.83 -5.50
CA SER A 71 -4.64 -1.45 -6.43
C SER A 71 -5.68 -2.55 -6.65
N CYS A 72 -5.41 -3.77 -6.21
CA CYS A 72 -6.30 -4.92 -6.46
C CYS A 72 -7.60 -4.83 -5.65
N GLU A 73 -7.49 -4.40 -4.38
CA GLU A 73 -8.65 -4.30 -3.49
C GLU A 73 -9.27 -2.89 -3.57
N PRO A 74 -10.59 -2.76 -3.80
CA PRO A 74 -11.29 -1.47 -3.81
C PRO A 74 -11.22 -0.74 -2.47
N GLU A 75 -11.01 -1.46 -1.38
CA GLU A 75 -11.02 -0.94 -0.02
C GLU A 75 -9.65 -1.13 0.63
N ARG A 76 -9.15 -0.08 1.28
CA ARG A 76 -7.88 -0.13 1.99
C ARG A 76 -8.02 0.36 3.41
N GLY A 77 -7.59 -0.49 4.35
CA GLY A 77 -7.36 -0.11 5.73
C GLY A 77 -6.19 0.86 5.82
N GLN A 78 -6.41 1.98 6.50
CA GLN A 78 -5.43 3.01 6.77
C GLN A 78 -5.28 3.17 8.28
N GLU A 79 -4.03 3.35 8.70
CA GLU A 79 -3.68 3.66 10.09
C GLU A 79 -3.05 5.05 10.13
N ASN A 80 -3.68 5.98 10.84
CA ASN A 80 -3.15 7.32 11.05
C ASN A 80 -2.89 7.55 12.53
N ARG A 81 -1.68 8.00 12.88
CA ARG A 81 -1.31 8.38 14.25
C ARG A 81 -1.27 9.89 14.38
N CYS A 82 -1.97 10.43 15.38
CA CYS A 82 -1.99 11.85 15.69
C CYS A 82 -1.56 12.04 17.14
N GLY A 83 -0.56 12.89 17.37
CA GLY A 83 -0.16 13.30 18.70
C GLY A 83 -1.04 14.44 19.22
N CYS A 84 -1.61 14.30 20.41
CA CYS A 84 -2.26 15.39 21.12
C CYS A 84 -1.55 15.67 22.45
N TRP A 85 -1.58 16.94 22.86
CA TRP A 85 -1.04 17.36 24.16
C TRP A 85 -2.05 17.07 25.27
N GLN A 86 -1.60 16.41 26.33
CA GLN A 86 -2.42 15.93 27.44
C GLN A 86 -3.14 17.07 28.18
N ARG A 87 -2.58 18.29 28.17
CA ARG A 87 -3.18 19.49 28.78
C ARG A 87 -4.57 19.84 28.24
N ARG A 88 -4.92 19.39 27.01
CA ARG A 88 -6.27 19.56 26.43
C ARG A 88 -7.25 18.43 26.76
N GLY A 89 -6.81 17.39 27.47
CA GLY A 89 -7.57 16.17 27.73
C GLY A 89 -7.60 15.24 26.52
N TYR A 90 -7.23 13.98 26.73
CA TYR A 90 -7.21 12.95 25.67
C TYR A 90 -8.60 12.69 25.08
N GLN A 91 -9.66 12.85 25.89
CA GLN A 91 -11.06 12.70 25.46
C GLN A 91 -11.43 13.67 24.33
N PHE A 92 -10.95 14.92 24.41
CA PHE A 92 -11.16 15.91 23.35
C PHE A 92 -10.44 15.51 22.05
N GLY A 93 -9.23 14.95 22.18
CA GLY A 93 -8.46 14.42 21.05
C GLY A 93 -9.18 13.27 20.34
N ILE A 94 -9.72 12.32 21.10
CA ILE A 94 -10.48 11.18 20.54
C ILE A 94 -11.74 11.67 19.85
N ALA A 95 -12.53 12.54 20.50
CA ALA A 95 -13.79 13.04 19.94
C ALA A 95 -13.58 13.83 18.65
N ASN A 96 -12.57 14.70 18.60
CA ASN A 96 -12.28 15.49 17.40
C ASN A 96 -11.71 14.62 16.27
N THR A 97 -10.86 13.65 16.60
CA THR A 97 -10.29 12.70 15.62
C THR A 97 -11.39 11.83 15.05
N ALA A 98 -12.23 11.23 15.90
CA ALA A 98 -13.40 10.47 15.48
C ALA A 98 -14.30 11.32 14.59
N GLY A 99 -14.72 12.51 15.04
CA GLY A 99 -15.59 13.41 14.26
C GLY A 99 -15.03 13.71 12.87
N ASN A 100 -13.73 14.01 12.75
CA ASN A 100 -13.10 14.26 11.45
C ASN A 100 -13.11 13.06 10.51
N TYR A 101 -12.89 11.84 11.01
CA TYR A 101 -12.88 10.64 10.16
C TYR A 101 -14.30 10.14 9.83
N PHE A 102 -15.25 10.23 10.76
CA PHE A 102 -16.66 9.87 10.50
C PHE A 102 -17.36 10.82 9.52
N LEU A 103 -16.94 12.08 9.44
CA LEU A 103 -17.50 13.08 8.52
C LEU A 103 -16.87 13.05 7.12
N ARG A 104 -15.78 12.30 6.90
CA ARG A 104 -15.09 12.27 5.60
C ARG A 104 -15.89 11.41 4.59
N PRO A 105 -16.23 11.95 3.39
CA PRO A 105 -17.01 11.22 2.39
C PRO A 105 -16.36 9.92 1.88
N ARG A 106 -15.02 9.86 1.87
CA ARG A 106 -14.25 8.70 1.37
C ARG A 106 -14.05 7.60 2.40
N VAL A 107 -14.44 7.84 3.65
CA VAL A 107 -14.25 6.88 4.74
C VAL A 107 -15.50 6.01 4.85
N GLN A 108 -15.30 4.70 4.88
CA GLN A 108 -16.40 3.77 5.02
C GLN A 108 -16.98 3.82 6.42
N LYS A 109 -18.30 3.65 6.50
CA LYS A 109 -19.05 3.59 7.77
C LYS A 109 -19.16 2.17 8.31
N ASN A 110 -18.91 1.17 7.46
CA ASN A 110 -18.94 -0.25 7.81
C ASN A 110 -17.77 -0.96 7.14
N PRO A 111 -16.76 -1.45 7.88
CA PRO A 111 -16.61 -1.33 9.33
C PRO A 111 -16.41 0.13 9.78
N PRO A 112 -16.92 0.52 10.97
CA PRO A 112 -16.78 1.89 11.45
C PRO A 112 -15.32 2.21 11.80
N PRO A 113 -14.86 3.46 11.58
CA PRO A 113 -13.57 3.94 12.04
C PRO A 113 -13.37 3.68 13.53
N ARG A 114 -12.19 3.16 13.89
CA ARG A 114 -11.79 2.90 15.27
C ARG A 114 -10.75 3.94 15.67
N VAL A 115 -10.96 4.58 16.80
CA VAL A 115 -10.01 5.53 17.38
C VAL A 115 -9.62 5.00 18.75
N VAL A 116 -8.34 4.72 18.92
CA VAL A 116 -7.76 4.15 20.14
C VAL A 116 -6.55 4.96 20.58
N ILE A 117 -6.26 4.93 21.87
CA ILE A 117 -5.01 5.48 22.39
C ILE A 117 -3.92 4.44 22.12
N ASP A 118 -2.87 4.85 21.41
CA ASP A 118 -1.77 3.98 21.00
C ASP A 118 -0.62 4.03 22.01
N ASP A 119 -0.27 5.24 22.47
CA ASP A 119 0.82 5.46 23.41
C ASP A 119 0.61 6.73 24.24
N VAL A 120 1.17 6.77 25.45
CA VAL A 120 1.16 7.93 26.34
C VAL A 120 2.58 8.13 26.87
N ALA A 121 3.25 9.19 26.38
CA ALA A 121 4.62 9.52 26.74
C ALA A 121 4.71 10.95 27.27
N GLY A 122 4.83 11.09 28.60
CA GLY A 122 4.85 12.38 29.28
C GLY A 122 3.58 13.19 28.98
N GLU A 123 3.73 14.41 28.47
CA GLU A 123 2.61 15.27 28.08
C GLU A 123 2.04 14.97 26.68
N LYS A 124 2.60 14.02 25.94
CA LYS A 124 2.16 13.66 24.58
C LYS A 124 1.38 12.35 24.61
N VAL A 125 0.13 12.40 24.16
CA VAL A 125 -0.72 11.22 23.93
C VAL A 125 -0.77 10.96 22.43
N THR A 126 -0.40 9.76 22.00
CA THR A 126 -0.53 9.31 20.61
C THR A 126 -1.86 8.60 20.46
N ILE A 127 -2.72 9.14 19.60
CA ILE A 127 -4.00 8.55 19.24
C ILE A 127 -3.84 7.90 17.87
N LYS A 128 -4.25 6.65 17.75
CA LYS A 128 -4.30 5.90 16.50
C LYS A 128 -5.74 5.84 16.00
N ALA A 129 -5.94 6.22 14.75
CA ALA A 129 -7.20 6.09 14.02
C ALA A 129 -7.03 5.05 12.90
N GLU A 130 -7.83 3.99 12.97
CA GLU A 130 -7.92 2.94 11.97
C GLU A 130 -9.24 3.11 11.21
N TYR A 131 -9.17 3.20 9.89
CA TYR A 131 -10.36 3.36 9.06
C TYR A 131 -10.15 2.74 7.68
N TRP A 132 -11.25 2.39 7.02
CA TRP A 132 -11.23 1.89 5.65
C TRP A 132 -11.68 3.00 4.71
N ALA A 133 -10.99 3.14 3.59
CA ALA A 133 -11.32 4.10 2.56
C ALA A 133 -11.15 3.47 1.18
N GLU A 134 -11.82 4.05 0.19
CA GLU A 134 -11.67 3.64 -1.20
C GLU A 134 -10.21 3.82 -1.66
N THR A 135 -9.69 2.81 -2.34
CA THR A 135 -8.38 2.83 -2.96
C THR A 135 -8.36 3.86 -4.09
N ALA A 136 -7.51 4.89 -3.95
CA ALA A 136 -7.29 5.86 -5.03
C ALA A 136 -6.47 5.20 -6.16
N GLN A 137 -7.05 5.13 -7.37
CA GLN A 137 -6.41 4.60 -8.59
C GLN A 137 -5.47 5.61 -9.27
#